data_AF-A0A924HWQ7-F1
#
_entry.id   AF-A0A924HWQ7-F1
#
_cell.length_a   1.000
_cell.length_b   1.000
_cell.length_c   1.000
_cell.angle_alpha   90.00
_cell.angle_beta   90.00
_cell.angle_gamma   90.00
#
_symmetry.space_group_name_H-M   'P 1'
#
loop_
_entity.id
_entity.type
_entity.pdbx_description
1 polymer ?
#
loop_
_entity_poly.entity_id
_entity_poly.type
_entity_poly.pdbx_seq_one_letter_code
_entity_poly.pdbx_strand_id
1 'polypeptide(L)'
;MMRLLLTIFALLLGTAAHAHKPSDSYLIFNVNGNVIDGQWDIALRDLDFAIGLDANGDAQITWGEVRAKRAEIDAYAMARLQLKSDGAACPTQVIEHLIDDHTDGAYVVMKFRATCAAGLKTLQAQYRLFFDIDPQHKGLLRLQYEGAATTAIFSPEKASQQFALSSPSRLRQFLDYAREGVWHIWIGYDHILFLLALLLPAVAVRRSRRWEAVDAFKPAFWAVLKIVTAFTLAHSITLTLATLGVISLPSRWVESTIAASVVIAALNNLFPLFRERRWMMAFAFGLIHGFGFASVLTDLGLPKDALILALVGFNVGVETGQLAIVAAFLPLAYLLRHTWFYRRLVLLGGSVVIAILASIWLAERALDLKLLGF
;
A
#
# COMPACT_ATOMS: atom_id res chain seq x y z
N MET A 1 12.81 -39.01 2.45
CA MET A 1 11.41 -38.73 2.84
C MET A 1 11.05 -37.26 2.88
N MET A 2 11.69 -36.43 3.72
CA MET A 2 11.29 -35.01 3.95
C MET A 2 11.21 -34.16 2.67
N ARG A 3 12.18 -34.30 1.76
CA ARG A 3 12.21 -33.55 0.48
C ARG A 3 11.10 -33.95 -0.49
N LEU A 4 10.68 -35.22 -0.46
CA LEU A 4 9.62 -35.77 -1.32
C LEU A 4 8.23 -35.36 -0.81
N LEU A 5 8.06 -35.34 0.52
CA LEU A 5 6.85 -34.81 1.17
C LEU A 5 6.67 -33.31 0.94
N LEU A 6 7.76 -32.52 0.97
CA LEU A 6 7.73 -31.09 0.65
C LEU A 6 7.41 -30.81 -0.82
N THR A 7 7.88 -31.65 -1.75
CA THR A 7 7.54 -31.49 -3.18
C THR A 7 6.11 -31.91 -3.47
N ILE A 8 5.61 -32.98 -2.84
CA ILE A 8 4.21 -33.40 -2.96
C ILE A 8 3.27 -32.37 -2.32
N PHE A 9 3.64 -31.78 -1.17
CA PHE A 9 2.88 -30.69 -0.56
C PHE A 9 2.87 -29.42 -1.43
N ALA A 10 4.00 -29.07 -2.06
CA ALA A 10 4.08 -27.95 -3.00
C ALA A 10 3.30 -28.19 -4.32
N LEU A 11 3.21 -29.44 -4.78
CA LEU A 11 2.42 -29.82 -5.96
C LEU A 11 0.92 -29.92 -5.66
N LEU A 12 0.53 -30.22 -4.42
CA LEU A 12 -0.88 -30.27 -3.98
C LEU A 12 -1.48 -28.88 -3.65
N LEU A 13 -0.65 -27.86 -3.45
CA LEU A 13 -1.08 -26.45 -3.28
C LEU A 13 -1.29 -25.71 -4.61
N GLY A 14 -1.14 -26.40 -5.74
CA GLY A 14 -1.29 -25.86 -7.09
C GLY A 14 -2.73 -25.69 -7.58
N THR A 15 -3.69 -25.47 -6.70
CA THR A 15 -5.00 -24.94 -7.11
C THR A 15 -4.84 -23.44 -7.29
N ALA A 16 -5.22 -22.92 -8.47
CA ALA A 16 -5.19 -21.50 -8.80
C ALA A 16 -6.04 -20.71 -7.81
N ALA A 17 -5.41 -20.26 -6.73
CA ALA A 17 -5.98 -19.35 -5.78
C ALA A 17 -5.59 -17.92 -6.21
N HIS A 18 -6.60 -17.07 -6.32
CA HIS A 18 -6.59 -15.79 -7.02
C HIS A 18 -6.25 -14.66 -6.04
N ALA A 19 -4.96 -14.43 -5.77
CA ALA A 19 -4.45 -13.43 -4.81
C ALA A 19 -5.25 -12.11 -4.80
N HIS A 20 -5.98 -11.84 -3.72
CA HIS A 20 -6.77 -10.63 -3.53
C HIS A 20 -5.88 -9.46 -3.08
N LYS A 21 -5.72 -8.43 -3.93
CA LYS A 21 -5.23 -7.09 -3.54
C LYS A 21 -6.18 -6.50 -2.47
N PRO A 22 -5.67 -5.70 -1.49
CA PRO A 22 -6.51 -4.93 -0.57
C PRO A 22 -7.63 -4.19 -1.30
N SER A 23 -8.81 -4.09 -0.68
CA SER A 23 -9.95 -3.46 -1.31
C SER A 23 -9.73 -1.95 -1.46
N ASP A 24 -9.71 -1.47 -2.70
CA ASP A 24 -9.61 -0.05 -3.03
C ASP A 24 -10.78 0.36 -3.96
N SER A 25 -11.22 1.61 -3.90
CA SER A 25 -12.08 2.19 -4.93
C SER A 25 -11.64 3.60 -5.29
N TYR A 26 -11.88 4.01 -6.53
CA TYR A 26 -11.38 5.27 -7.06
C TYR A 26 -12.54 6.23 -7.33
N LEU A 27 -12.44 7.44 -6.77
CA LEU A 27 -13.45 8.47 -6.86
C LEU A 27 -12.85 9.70 -7.54
N ILE A 28 -13.47 10.18 -8.61
CA ILE A 28 -12.99 11.31 -9.39
C ILE A 28 -14.08 12.37 -9.42
N PHE A 29 -13.78 13.57 -8.92
CA PHE A 29 -14.68 14.72 -8.96
C PHE A 29 -14.12 15.80 -9.87
N ASN A 30 -14.87 16.18 -10.89
CA ASN A 30 -14.61 17.37 -11.68
C ASN A 30 -15.61 18.45 -11.28
N VAL A 31 -15.12 19.49 -10.61
CA VAL A 31 -15.96 20.57 -10.08
C VAL A 31 -16.01 21.71 -11.09
N ASN A 32 -17.21 21.95 -11.64
CA ASN A 32 -17.50 22.97 -12.65
C ASN A 32 -18.58 23.92 -12.14
N GLY A 33 -18.17 25.04 -11.56
CA GLY A 33 -19.10 26.00 -10.95
C GLY A 33 -19.84 25.36 -9.76
N ASN A 34 -21.14 25.12 -9.90
CA ASN A 34 -21.94 24.47 -8.86
C ASN A 34 -22.30 23.00 -9.13
N VAL A 35 -21.75 22.43 -10.21
CA VAL A 35 -21.98 21.04 -10.61
C VAL A 35 -20.69 20.25 -10.41
N ILE A 36 -20.83 19.03 -9.89
CA ILE A 36 -19.74 18.07 -9.75
C ILE A 36 -20.05 16.90 -10.66
N ASP A 37 -19.24 16.73 -11.71
CA ASP A 37 -19.27 15.52 -12.52
C ASP A 37 -18.37 14.47 -11.82
N GLY A 38 -19.02 13.44 -11.29
CA GLY A 38 -18.40 12.37 -10.51
C GLY A 38 -18.23 11.10 -11.34
N GLN A 39 -17.12 10.40 -11.12
CA GLN A 39 -16.90 9.03 -11.55
C GLN A 39 -16.46 8.22 -10.34
N TRP A 40 -17.03 7.04 -10.17
CA TRP A 40 -16.70 6.12 -9.09
C TRP A 40 -16.44 4.73 -9.65
N ASP A 41 -15.19 4.30 -9.56
CA ASP A 41 -14.75 3.00 -10.01
C ASP A 41 -14.72 2.06 -8.81
N ILE A 42 -15.53 1.01 -8.85
CA ILE A 42 -15.70 0.06 -7.75
C ILE A 42 -15.38 -1.35 -8.24
N ALA A 43 -14.47 -2.04 -7.55
CA ALA A 43 -14.07 -3.40 -7.89
C ALA A 43 -15.29 -4.34 -7.91
N LEU A 44 -15.51 -5.05 -9.02
CA LEU A 44 -16.66 -5.96 -9.17
C LEU A 44 -16.63 -7.08 -8.13
N ARG A 45 -15.43 -7.58 -7.84
CA ARG A 45 -15.16 -8.60 -6.82
C ARG A 45 -15.65 -8.19 -5.43
N ASP A 46 -15.41 -6.94 -5.04
CA ASP A 46 -15.76 -6.46 -3.71
C ASP A 46 -17.27 -6.15 -3.63
N LEU A 47 -17.86 -5.69 -4.73
CA LEU A 47 -19.33 -5.61 -4.86
C LEU A 47 -19.99 -6.98 -4.80
N ASP A 48 -19.42 -8.00 -5.43
CA ASP A 48 -19.94 -9.36 -5.36
C ASP A 48 -19.98 -9.87 -3.92
N PHE A 49 -18.90 -9.66 -3.16
CA PHE A 49 -18.88 -9.99 -1.74
C PHE A 49 -19.93 -9.21 -0.92
N ALA A 50 -20.20 -7.96 -1.28
CA ALA A 50 -21.10 -7.10 -0.53
C ALA A 50 -22.59 -7.30 -0.86
N ILE A 51 -22.94 -7.56 -2.12
CA ILE A 51 -24.34 -7.58 -2.60
C ILE A 51 -24.70 -8.80 -3.47
N GLY A 52 -23.75 -9.71 -3.72
CA GLY A 52 -23.97 -10.92 -4.53
C GLY A 52 -24.24 -10.60 -5.99
N LEU A 53 -23.18 -10.35 -6.77
CA LEU A 53 -23.26 -10.09 -8.20
C LEU A 53 -23.25 -11.38 -9.02
N ASP A 54 -22.42 -12.36 -8.65
CA ASP A 54 -22.35 -13.67 -9.29
C ASP A 54 -23.61 -14.48 -8.96
N ALA A 55 -24.57 -14.43 -9.89
CA ALA A 55 -25.88 -15.04 -9.70
C ALA A 55 -25.84 -16.56 -9.92
N ASN A 56 -24.83 -17.04 -10.65
CA ASN A 56 -24.75 -18.42 -11.11
C ASN A 56 -23.71 -19.26 -10.31
N GLY A 57 -22.81 -18.59 -9.58
CA GLY A 57 -21.84 -19.19 -8.67
C GLY A 57 -20.61 -19.77 -9.36
N ASP A 58 -20.30 -19.37 -10.59
CA ASP A 58 -19.14 -19.83 -11.36
C ASP A 58 -17.85 -19.03 -11.11
N ALA A 59 -17.91 -18.06 -10.20
CA ALA A 59 -16.84 -17.13 -9.84
C ALA A 59 -16.40 -16.20 -10.99
N GLN A 60 -17.22 -16.03 -12.02
CA GLN A 60 -16.99 -15.10 -13.13
C GLN A 60 -18.13 -14.08 -13.23
N ILE A 61 -17.84 -12.83 -12.89
CA ILE A 61 -18.83 -11.75 -12.97
C ILE A 61 -18.95 -11.28 -14.41
N THR A 62 -20.08 -11.60 -15.05
CA THR A 62 -20.37 -11.19 -16.42
C THR A 62 -21.00 -9.80 -16.49
N TRP A 63 -20.88 -9.14 -17.64
CA TRP A 63 -21.59 -7.88 -17.93
C TRP A 63 -23.12 -8.02 -17.81
N GLY A 64 -23.66 -9.22 -18.06
CA GLY A 64 -25.09 -9.51 -17.91
C GLY A 64 -25.53 -9.41 -16.44
N GLU A 65 -24.76 -9.97 -15.53
CA GLU A 65 -25.01 -9.95 -14.09
C GLU A 65 -24.88 -8.55 -13.50
N VAL A 66 -23.83 -7.81 -13.87
CA VAL A 66 -23.66 -6.41 -13.46
C VAL A 66 -24.85 -5.56 -13.90
N ARG A 67 -25.33 -5.76 -15.14
CA ARG A 67 -26.50 -5.03 -15.67
C ARG A 67 -27.80 -5.42 -14.94
N ALA A 68 -27.98 -6.68 -14.59
CA ALA A 68 -29.14 -7.15 -13.84
C ALA A 68 -29.21 -6.55 -12.43
N LYS A 69 -28.04 -6.33 -11.79
CA LYS A 69 -27.90 -5.77 -10.44
C LYS A 69 -27.73 -4.26 -10.39
N ARG A 70 -27.89 -3.55 -11.51
CA ARG A 70 -27.60 -2.11 -11.64
C ARG A 70 -28.22 -1.24 -10.54
N ALA A 71 -29.51 -1.46 -10.25
CA ALA A 71 -30.24 -0.69 -9.23
C ALA A 71 -29.74 -0.97 -7.80
N GLU A 72 -29.30 -2.19 -7.52
CA GLU A 72 -28.73 -2.57 -6.22
C GLU A 72 -27.34 -1.97 -6.05
N ILE A 73 -26.52 -1.95 -7.11
CA ILE A 73 -25.21 -1.27 -7.14
C ILE A 73 -25.40 0.23 -6.87
N ASP A 74 -26.34 0.87 -7.58
CA ASP A 74 -26.69 2.29 -7.40
C ASP A 74 -27.06 2.60 -5.94
N ALA A 75 -28.00 1.82 -5.39
CA ALA A 75 -28.46 2.00 -4.03
C ALA A 75 -27.35 1.77 -3.00
N TYR A 76 -26.54 0.73 -3.20
CA TYR A 76 -25.45 0.37 -2.28
C TYR A 76 -24.38 1.46 -2.22
N ALA A 77 -23.92 1.94 -3.39
CA ALA A 77 -22.88 2.95 -3.50
C ALA A 77 -23.38 4.33 -3.05
N MET A 78 -24.52 4.80 -3.56
CA MET A 78 -25.03 6.15 -3.27
C MET A 78 -25.50 6.31 -1.82
N ALA A 79 -25.90 5.24 -1.13
CA ALA A 79 -26.15 5.29 0.32
C ALA A 79 -24.87 5.57 1.14
N ARG A 80 -23.70 5.31 0.56
CA ARG A 80 -22.38 5.38 1.23
C ARG A 80 -21.52 6.55 0.75
N LEU A 81 -22.06 7.43 -0.11
CA LEU A 81 -21.44 8.68 -0.52
C LEU A 81 -22.38 9.85 -0.23
N GLN A 82 -21.94 10.79 0.60
CA GLN A 82 -22.67 12.03 0.85
C GLN A 82 -21.79 13.23 0.54
N LEU A 83 -22.32 14.15 -0.27
CA LEU A 83 -21.65 15.39 -0.65
C LEU A 83 -22.42 16.57 -0.05
N LYS A 84 -21.69 17.50 0.58
CA LYS A 84 -22.23 18.74 1.12
C LYS A 84 -21.35 19.92 0.76
N SER A 85 -21.96 21.07 0.50
CA SER A 85 -21.28 22.35 0.36
C SER A 85 -21.84 23.32 1.39
N ASP A 86 -20.97 23.90 2.21
CA ASP A 86 -21.35 24.89 3.23
C ASP A 86 -22.54 24.43 4.12
N GLY A 87 -22.57 23.14 4.45
CA GLY A 87 -23.61 22.50 5.26
C GLY A 87 -24.85 22.02 4.50
N ALA A 88 -25.09 22.50 3.27
CA ALA A 88 -26.20 22.05 2.42
C ALA A 88 -25.82 20.78 1.65
N ALA A 89 -26.76 19.84 1.50
CA ALA A 89 -26.55 18.65 0.69
C ALA A 89 -26.42 19.00 -0.79
N CYS A 90 -25.56 18.26 -1.51
CA CYS A 90 -25.50 18.27 -2.96
C CYS A 90 -26.18 17.00 -3.49
N PRO A 91 -27.45 17.05 -3.94
CA PRO A 91 -28.14 15.89 -4.47
C PRO A 91 -27.34 15.24 -5.60
N THR A 92 -27.21 13.92 -5.54
CA THR A 92 -26.51 13.09 -6.53
C THR A 92 -27.51 12.35 -7.41
N GLN A 93 -27.17 12.22 -8.69
CA GLN A 93 -27.92 11.42 -9.65
C GLN A 93 -26.94 10.59 -10.48
N VAL A 94 -27.14 9.28 -10.50
CA VAL A 94 -26.36 8.38 -11.37
C VAL A 94 -26.78 8.60 -12.83
N ILE A 95 -25.80 8.75 -13.70
CA ILE A 95 -25.98 9.01 -15.13
C ILE A 95 -25.81 7.71 -15.91
N GLU A 96 -24.67 7.03 -15.75
CA GLU A 96 -24.35 5.84 -16.53
C GLU A 96 -23.43 4.87 -15.77
N HIS A 97 -23.39 3.63 -16.25
CA HIS A 97 -22.47 2.60 -15.79
C HIS A 97 -21.65 2.10 -16.97
N LEU A 98 -20.35 2.06 -16.81
CA LEU A 98 -19.39 1.47 -17.73
C LEU A 98 -18.61 0.35 -17.00
N ILE A 99 -17.73 -0.35 -17.70
CA ILE A 99 -16.74 -1.24 -17.10
C ILE A 99 -15.38 -0.86 -17.64
N ASP A 100 -14.40 -0.88 -16.75
CA ASP A 100 -13.01 -0.66 -17.06
C ASP A 100 -12.14 -1.63 -16.25
N ASP A 101 -10.92 -1.87 -16.72
CA ASP A 101 -9.95 -2.73 -16.07
C ASP A 101 -8.89 -1.88 -15.36
N HIS A 102 -8.68 -2.13 -14.07
CA HIS A 102 -7.60 -1.56 -13.29
C HIS A 102 -6.49 -2.60 -13.08
N THR A 103 -5.41 -2.20 -12.39
CA THR A 103 -4.23 -3.04 -12.14
C THR A 103 -4.52 -4.37 -11.45
N ASP A 104 -5.68 -4.53 -10.83
CA ASP A 104 -6.10 -5.69 -10.03
C ASP A 104 -7.42 -6.34 -10.47
N GLY A 105 -8.00 -5.93 -11.60
CA GLY A 105 -9.17 -6.59 -12.19
C GLY A 105 -10.21 -5.64 -12.75
N ALA A 106 -11.41 -6.17 -12.98
CA ALA A 106 -12.53 -5.44 -13.57
C ALA A 106 -13.32 -4.62 -12.53
N TYR A 107 -13.64 -3.39 -12.90
CA TYR A 107 -14.36 -2.42 -12.07
C TYR A 107 -15.63 -1.98 -12.79
N VAL A 108 -16.70 -1.75 -12.02
CA VAL A 108 -17.82 -0.96 -12.51
C VAL A 108 -17.44 0.52 -12.40
N VAL A 109 -17.60 1.24 -13.48
CA VAL A 109 -17.39 2.69 -13.55
C VAL A 109 -18.75 3.36 -13.49
N MET A 110 -19.10 3.91 -12.33
CA MET A 110 -20.36 4.62 -12.09
C MET A 110 -20.14 6.12 -12.29
N LYS A 111 -20.71 6.69 -13.36
CA LYS A 111 -20.73 8.14 -13.54
C LYS A 111 -21.98 8.72 -12.92
N PHE A 112 -21.81 9.79 -12.15
CA PHE A 112 -22.90 10.49 -11.50
C PHE A 112 -22.68 12.00 -11.54
N ARG A 113 -23.74 12.76 -11.30
CA ARG A 113 -23.69 14.21 -11.20
C ARG A 113 -24.21 14.64 -9.85
N ALA A 114 -23.47 15.50 -9.15
CA ALA A 114 -23.95 16.18 -7.95
C ALA A 114 -24.21 17.65 -8.26
N THR A 115 -25.35 18.16 -7.82
CA THR A 115 -25.69 19.59 -7.97
C THR A 115 -25.67 20.25 -6.60
N CYS A 116 -24.84 21.28 -6.43
CA CYS A 116 -24.73 22.02 -5.17
C CYS A 116 -25.33 23.42 -5.28
N ALA A 117 -25.49 24.09 -4.13
CA ALA A 117 -25.81 25.51 -4.09
C ALA A 117 -24.72 26.35 -4.79
N ALA A 118 -25.10 27.51 -5.33
CA ALA A 118 -24.18 28.41 -6.01
C ALA A 118 -23.10 28.96 -5.05
N GLY A 119 -21.90 29.21 -5.58
CA GLY A 119 -20.80 29.77 -4.80
C GLY A 119 -20.04 28.76 -3.95
N LEU A 120 -19.84 27.55 -4.46
CA LEU A 120 -19.06 26.47 -3.85
C LEU A 120 -17.66 26.95 -3.44
N LYS A 121 -17.43 27.06 -2.12
CA LYS A 121 -16.12 27.37 -1.54
C LYS A 121 -15.51 26.15 -0.86
N THR A 122 -16.35 25.33 -0.25
CA THR A 122 -15.94 24.10 0.42
C THR A 122 -16.79 22.93 -0.03
N LEU A 123 -16.16 21.78 -0.22
CA LEU A 123 -16.84 20.52 -0.48
C LEU A 123 -16.51 19.57 0.65
N GLN A 124 -17.52 19.16 1.42
CA GLN A 124 -17.42 18.05 2.35
C GLN A 124 -17.87 16.77 1.64
N ALA A 125 -17.01 15.76 1.62
CA ALA A 125 -17.37 14.43 1.15
C ALA A 125 -17.28 13.45 2.31
N GLN A 126 -18.35 12.69 2.50
CA GLN A 126 -18.38 11.54 3.39
C GLN A 126 -18.49 10.27 2.56
N TYR A 127 -17.54 9.37 2.76
CA TYR A 127 -17.37 8.12 2.05
C TYR A 127 -17.33 6.98 3.07
N ARG A 128 -18.11 5.92 2.83
CA ARG A 128 -18.19 4.75 3.72
C ARG A 128 -18.32 3.41 2.98
N LEU A 129 -17.96 3.36 1.70
CA LEU A 129 -18.03 2.12 0.92
C LEU A 129 -17.18 1.04 1.58
N PHE A 130 -17.75 -0.16 1.73
CA PHE A 130 -17.12 -1.36 2.29
C PHE A 130 -16.51 -1.26 3.70
N PHE A 131 -16.52 -0.13 4.39
CA PHE A 131 -15.95 -0.04 5.75
C PHE A 131 -16.65 -0.94 6.79
N ASP A 132 -17.89 -1.34 6.51
CA ASP A 132 -18.66 -2.31 7.28
C ASP A 132 -18.21 -3.77 7.06
N ILE A 133 -17.44 -4.03 6.01
CA ILE A 133 -17.12 -5.36 5.50
C ILE A 133 -15.60 -5.61 5.49
N ASP A 134 -14.83 -4.61 5.08
CA ASP A 134 -13.37 -4.62 5.04
C ASP A 134 -12.82 -3.37 5.78
N PRO A 135 -12.31 -3.54 7.01
CA PRO A 135 -11.69 -2.46 7.79
C PRO A 135 -10.44 -1.87 7.14
N GLN A 136 -9.79 -2.60 6.23
CA GLN A 136 -8.60 -2.14 5.53
C GLN A 136 -8.93 -1.34 4.27
N HIS A 137 -10.18 -1.37 3.79
CA HIS A 137 -10.61 -0.71 2.57
C HIS A 137 -10.22 0.77 2.50
N LYS A 138 -9.85 1.24 1.30
CA LYS A 138 -9.53 2.65 1.02
C LYS A 138 -10.35 3.22 -0.13
N GLY A 139 -10.91 4.40 0.08
CA GLY A 139 -11.50 5.21 -0.99
C GLY A 139 -10.50 6.28 -1.45
N LEU A 140 -10.10 6.26 -2.71
CA LEU A 140 -9.07 7.13 -3.27
C LEU A 140 -9.73 8.22 -4.11
N LEU A 141 -9.80 9.43 -3.57
CA LEU A 141 -10.40 10.58 -4.24
C LEU A 141 -9.36 11.40 -4.99
N ARG A 142 -9.65 11.73 -6.25
CA ARG A 142 -9.07 12.87 -6.98
C ARG A 142 -10.16 13.91 -7.23
N LEU A 143 -9.98 15.10 -6.66
CA LEU A 143 -10.82 16.27 -6.88
C LEU A 143 -10.10 17.26 -7.79
N GLN A 144 -10.71 17.59 -8.92
CA GLN A 144 -10.23 18.58 -9.86
C GLN A 144 -11.09 19.85 -9.83
N TYR A 145 -10.44 21.00 -9.65
CA TYR A 145 -11.07 22.32 -9.64
C TYR A 145 -10.12 23.35 -10.27
N GLU A 146 -10.59 24.12 -11.25
CA GLU A 146 -9.82 25.15 -11.98
C GLU A 146 -8.43 24.67 -12.47
N GLY A 147 -8.36 23.41 -12.93
CA GLY A 147 -7.12 22.81 -13.44
C GLY A 147 -6.16 22.32 -12.35
N ALA A 148 -6.44 22.55 -11.08
CA ALA A 148 -5.71 21.96 -9.97
C ALA A 148 -6.35 20.66 -9.50
N ALA A 149 -5.53 19.69 -9.11
CA ALA A 149 -5.97 18.42 -8.56
C ALA A 149 -5.55 18.30 -7.09
N THR A 150 -6.51 17.97 -6.23
CA THR A 150 -6.30 17.58 -4.84
C THR A 150 -6.65 16.11 -4.70
N THR A 151 -5.92 15.37 -3.88
CA THR A 151 -6.23 13.97 -3.59
C THR A 151 -6.60 13.79 -2.12
N ALA A 152 -7.33 12.72 -1.84
CA ALA A 152 -7.65 12.32 -0.48
C ALA A 152 -7.81 10.81 -0.40
N ILE A 153 -7.50 10.26 0.77
CA ILE A 153 -7.71 8.84 1.08
C ILE A 153 -8.74 8.75 2.18
N PHE A 154 -9.86 8.11 1.91
CA PHE A 154 -10.88 7.75 2.89
C PHE A 154 -10.52 6.41 3.54
N SER A 155 -10.64 6.37 4.85
CA SER A 155 -10.55 5.16 5.68
C SER A 155 -11.65 5.20 6.75
N PRO A 156 -11.90 4.12 7.50
CA PRO A 156 -12.87 4.13 8.60
C PRO A 156 -12.66 5.28 9.60
N GLU A 157 -11.40 5.66 9.86
CA GLU A 157 -11.03 6.75 10.76
C GLU A 157 -11.15 8.15 10.11
N LYS A 158 -11.09 8.22 8.78
CA LYS A 158 -11.15 9.47 7.99
C LYS A 158 -12.28 9.44 6.96
N ALA A 159 -13.45 8.94 7.37
CA ALA A 159 -14.60 8.75 6.48
C ALA A 159 -15.25 10.07 6.01
N SER A 160 -15.01 11.19 6.68
CA SER A 160 -15.52 12.52 6.29
C SER A 160 -14.37 13.50 6.18
N GLN A 161 -14.24 14.13 5.01
CA GLN A 161 -13.19 15.11 4.73
C GLN A 161 -13.76 16.35 4.07
N GLN A 162 -13.13 17.50 4.31
CA GLN A 162 -13.53 18.79 3.76
C GLN A 162 -12.41 19.34 2.86
N PHE A 163 -12.79 19.78 1.67
CA PHE A 163 -11.90 20.30 0.64
C PHE A 163 -12.22 21.78 0.43
N ALA A 164 -11.20 22.62 0.49
CA ALA A 164 -11.33 24.01 0.04
C ALA A 164 -11.18 24.05 -1.48
N LEU A 165 -12.19 24.56 -2.18
CA LEU A 165 -12.18 24.75 -3.64
C LEU A 165 -11.42 26.04 -3.97
N SER A 166 -10.11 25.94 -3.80
CA SER A 166 -9.13 26.99 -4.09
C SER A 166 -7.88 26.33 -4.62
N SER A 167 -7.05 27.06 -5.37
CA SER A 167 -5.77 26.55 -5.84
C SER A 167 -4.97 25.97 -4.66
N PRO A 168 -4.73 24.63 -4.64
CA PRO A 168 -4.08 23.98 -3.53
C PRO A 168 -2.67 24.53 -3.38
N SER A 169 -2.27 24.81 -2.14
CA SER A 169 -0.90 25.16 -1.84
C SER A 169 -0.02 23.95 -2.17
N ARG A 170 0.94 24.12 -3.09
CA ARG A 170 1.94 23.08 -3.40
C ARG A 170 2.63 22.55 -2.14
N LEU A 171 2.84 23.41 -1.14
CA LEU A 171 3.41 22.99 0.14
C LEU A 171 2.48 22.06 0.91
N ARG A 172 1.17 22.35 0.97
CA ARG A 172 0.20 21.46 1.64
C ARG A 172 0.11 20.11 0.95
N GLN A 173 0.00 20.12 -0.38
CA GLN A 173 -0.01 18.88 -1.17
C GLN A 173 1.25 18.04 -0.93
N PHE A 174 2.42 18.67 -0.95
CA PHE A 174 3.68 18.00 -0.62
C PHE A 174 3.67 17.39 0.80
N LEU A 175 3.21 18.15 1.80
CA LEU A 175 3.13 17.69 3.19
C LEU A 175 2.14 16.55 3.37
N ASP A 176 1.01 16.57 2.65
CA ASP A 176 0.02 15.49 2.68
C ASP A 176 0.63 14.20 2.13
N TYR A 177 1.28 14.23 0.96
CA TYR A 177 1.97 13.04 0.43
C TYR A 177 3.15 12.59 1.28
N ALA A 178 3.90 13.52 1.89
CA ALA A 178 4.95 13.17 2.83
C ALA A 178 4.39 12.48 4.08
N ARG A 179 3.23 12.91 4.58
CA ARG A 179 2.55 12.23 5.67
C ARG A 179 2.10 10.82 5.26
N GLU A 180 1.54 10.66 4.07
CA GLU A 180 1.14 9.34 3.56
C GLU A 180 2.35 8.41 3.38
N GLY A 181 3.51 8.92 2.94
CA GLY A 181 4.75 8.15 2.90
C GLY A 181 5.22 7.66 4.27
N VAL A 182 5.10 8.49 5.32
CA VAL A 182 5.37 8.05 6.71
C VAL A 182 4.39 6.95 7.12
N TRP A 183 3.11 7.17 6.87
CA TRP A 183 2.04 6.25 7.26
C TRP A 183 2.14 4.90 6.55
N HIS A 184 2.53 4.90 5.28
CA HIS A 184 2.81 3.70 4.49
C HIS A 184 3.83 2.79 5.19
N ILE A 185 4.91 3.36 5.74
CA ILE A 185 5.92 2.60 6.49
C ILE A 185 5.39 2.10 7.83
N TRP A 186 4.52 2.85 8.51
CA TRP A 186 4.05 2.51 9.86
C TRP A 186 2.89 1.49 9.88
N ILE A 187 2.03 1.50 8.85
CA ILE A 187 1.00 0.46 8.69
C ILE A 187 1.57 -0.80 8.03
N GLY A 188 2.55 -0.67 7.14
CA GLY A 188 3.17 -1.80 6.46
C GLY A 188 4.00 -2.66 7.42
N TYR A 189 3.38 -3.65 8.06
CA TYR A 189 4.10 -4.55 8.96
C TYR A 189 5.26 -5.28 8.27
N ASP A 190 5.12 -5.60 6.99
CA ASP A 190 6.19 -6.14 6.15
C ASP A 190 7.37 -5.17 6.00
N HIS A 191 7.10 -3.88 5.81
CA HIS A 191 8.13 -2.84 5.74
C HIS A 191 8.87 -2.67 7.07
N ILE A 192 8.14 -2.69 8.19
CA ILE A 192 8.75 -2.62 9.53
C ILE A 192 9.62 -3.87 9.77
N LEU A 193 9.08 -5.07 9.55
CA LEU A 193 9.83 -6.30 9.77
C LEU A 193 11.03 -6.43 8.82
N PHE A 194 10.89 -5.98 7.58
CA PHE A 194 11.98 -5.90 6.62
C PHE A 194 13.09 -4.96 7.11
N LEU A 195 12.74 -3.74 7.50
CA LEU A 195 13.69 -2.76 8.02
C LEU A 195 14.38 -3.31 9.26
N LEU A 196 13.64 -3.86 10.23
CA LEU A 196 14.21 -4.48 11.43
C LEU A 196 15.13 -5.65 11.07
N ALA A 197 14.75 -6.52 10.13
CA ALA A 197 15.61 -7.62 9.68
C ALA A 197 16.96 -7.11 9.13
N LEU A 198 16.98 -6.00 8.40
CA LEU A 198 18.22 -5.40 7.93
C LEU A 198 19.03 -4.71 9.04
N LEU A 199 18.37 -4.14 10.05
CA LEU A 199 19.00 -3.38 11.14
C LEU A 199 19.49 -4.24 12.31
N LEU A 200 18.83 -5.36 12.63
CA LEU A 200 19.24 -6.30 13.68
C LEU A 200 20.75 -6.62 13.69
N PRO A 201 21.38 -6.96 12.56
CA PRO A 201 22.81 -7.25 12.53
C PRO A 201 23.70 -6.01 12.48
N ALA A 202 23.17 -4.78 12.41
CA ALA A 202 23.98 -3.58 12.19
C ALA A 202 24.94 -3.25 13.35
N VAL A 203 24.62 -3.71 14.56
CA VAL A 203 25.45 -3.53 15.77
C VAL A 203 26.26 -4.79 16.13
N ALA A 204 26.25 -5.81 15.26
CA ALA A 204 26.96 -7.06 15.48
C ALA A 204 27.67 -7.54 14.21
N VAL A 205 28.94 -7.93 14.32
CA VAL A 205 29.72 -8.52 13.23
C VAL A 205 29.91 -10.00 13.54
N ARG A 206 29.59 -10.88 12.58
CA ARG A 206 29.88 -12.30 12.77
C ARG A 206 31.39 -12.53 12.57
N ARG A 207 32.13 -12.93 13.61
CA ARG A 207 33.53 -13.39 13.56
C ARG A 207 33.60 -14.86 14.01
N SER A 208 34.34 -15.71 13.30
CA SER A 208 34.54 -17.13 13.68
C SER A 208 33.26 -17.88 14.09
N ARG A 209 32.20 -17.76 13.27
CA ARG A 209 30.83 -18.28 13.48
C ARG A 209 30.03 -17.72 14.65
N ARG A 210 30.59 -16.82 15.49
CA ARG A 210 29.88 -16.13 16.58
C ARG A 210 29.55 -14.69 16.19
N TRP A 211 28.43 -14.16 16.66
CA TRP A 211 28.09 -12.74 16.52
C TRP A 211 28.83 -11.95 17.60
N GLU A 212 29.70 -11.03 17.25
CA GLU A 212 30.42 -10.17 18.18
C GLU A 212 29.93 -8.73 18.04
N ALA A 213 29.92 -7.97 19.12
CA ALA A 213 29.49 -6.59 19.09
C ALA A 213 30.44 -5.72 18.26
N VAL A 214 29.91 -4.68 17.61
CA VAL A 214 30.76 -3.64 17.02
C VAL A 214 31.47 -2.82 18.10
N ASP A 215 32.72 -2.46 17.82
CA ASP A 215 33.58 -1.76 18.78
C ASP A 215 33.15 -0.30 18.98
N ALA A 216 32.66 0.35 17.92
CA ALA A 216 32.29 1.76 17.93
C ALA A 216 30.91 2.00 17.28
N PHE A 217 30.27 3.09 17.69
CA PHE A 217 28.95 3.51 17.18
C PHE A 217 29.03 4.01 15.73
N LYS A 218 30.08 4.77 15.40
CA LYS A 218 30.24 5.41 14.09
C LYS A 218 30.17 4.40 12.93
N PRO A 219 30.87 3.24 12.94
CA PRO A 219 30.70 2.21 11.91
C PRO A 219 29.28 1.67 11.77
N ALA A 220 28.58 1.42 12.89
CA ALA A 220 27.19 0.93 12.86
C ALA A 220 26.24 1.97 12.26
N PHE A 221 26.38 3.23 12.68
CA PHE A 221 25.60 4.35 12.13
C PHE A 221 25.75 4.47 10.61
N TRP A 222 27.00 4.48 10.10
CA TRP A 222 27.25 4.57 8.67
C TRP A 222 26.79 3.33 7.90
N ALA A 223 26.84 2.14 8.51
CA ALA A 223 26.30 0.92 7.90
C ALA A 223 24.78 1.00 7.74
N VAL A 224 24.06 1.46 8.76
CA VAL A 224 22.62 1.66 8.72
C VAL A 224 22.23 2.71 7.69
N LEU A 225 22.90 3.87 7.71
CA LEU A 225 22.61 4.95 6.78
C LEU A 225 22.76 4.48 5.32
N LYS A 226 23.84 3.76 5.00
CA LYS A 226 24.03 3.17 3.66
C LYS A 226 22.90 2.21 3.26
N ILE A 227 22.41 1.40 4.19
CA ILE A 227 21.32 0.45 3.93
C ILE A 227 20.01 1.19 3.62
N VAL A 228 19.64 2.15 4.49
CA VAL A 228 18.40 2.91 4.33
C VAL A 228 18.44 3.72 3.04
N THR A 229 19.49 4.51 2.82
CA THR A 229 19.63 5.33 1.60
C THR A 229 19.64 4.47 0.33
N ALA A 230 20.32 3.31 0.32
CA ALA A 230 20.32 2.44 -0.83
C ALA A 230 18.93 1.86 -1.15
N PHE A 231 18.18 1.48 -0.12
CA PHE A 231 16.80 1.02 -0.28
C PHE A 231 15.89 2.14 -0.80
N THR A 232 15.91 3.32 -0.17
CA THR A 232 15.07 4.46 -0.55
C THR A 232 15.36 4.92 -1.98
N LEU A 233 16.63 4.96 -2.38
CA LEU A 233 17.02 5.30 -3.75
C LEU A 233 16.44 4.28 -4.75
N ALA A 234 16.62 2.99 -4.49
CA ALA A 234 16.10 1.94 -5.36
C ALA A 234 14.57 1.95 -5.46
N HIS A 235 13.90 2.10 -4.32
CA HIS A 235 12.45 2.26 -4.23
C HIS A 235 11.99 3.45 -5.07
N SER A 236 12.62 4.63 -4.89
CA SER A 236 12.26 5.85 -5.61
C SER A 236 12.35 5.66 -7.14
N ILE A 237 13.36 4.94 -7.61
CA ILE A 237 13.55 4.63 -9.04
C ILE A 237 12.36 3.84 -9.57
N THR A 238 12.00 2.73 -8.92
CA THR A 238 10.97 1.83 -9.45
C THR A 238 9.56 2.35 -9.23
N LEU A 239 9.30 3.05 -8.12
CA LEU A 239 8.08 3.80 -7.92
C LEU A 239 7.86 4.82 -9.04
N THR A 240 8.90 5.57 -9.40
CA THR A 240 8.82 6.53 -10.51
C THR A 240 8.56 5.85 -11.85
N LEU A 241 9.30 4.78 -12.17
CA LEU A 241 9.12 4.03 -13.43
C LEU A 241 7.71 3.44 -13.55
N ALA A 242 7.20 2.86 -12.47
CA ALA A 242 5.88 2.27 -12.43
C ALA A 242 4.77 3.32 -12.50
N THR A 243 4.92 4.41 -11.74
CA THR A 243 3.95 5.51 -11.73
C THR A 243 3.82 6.19 -13.11
N LEU A 244 4.92 6.32 -13.83
CA LEU A 244 4.95 6.84 -15.21
C LEU A 244 4.42 5.83 -16.26
N GLY A 245 4.05 4.62 -15.86
CA GLY A 245 3.57 3.57 -16.75
C GLY A 245 4.66 2.94 -17.63
N VAL A 246 5.94 3.15 -17.31
CA VAL A 246 7.07 2.56 -18.08
C VAL A 246 7.16 1.06 -17.85
N ILE A 247 6.89 0.61 -16.61
CA ILE A 247 6.89 -0.80 -16.22
C ILE A 247 5.67 -1.06 -15.35
N SER A 248 4.78 -1.95 -15.78
CA SER A 248 3.68 -2.47 -14.96
C SER A 248 3.94 -3.94 -14.63
N LEU A 249 3.85 -4.29 -13.35
CA LEU A 249 3.98 -5.67 -12.87
C LEU A 249 2.71 -6.06 -12.12
N PRO A 250 2.23 -7.31 -12.22
CA PRO A 250 1.05 -7.73 -11.48
C PRO A 250 1.30 -7.69 -9.97
N SER A 251 0.35 -7.13 -9.20
CA SER A 251 0.49 -6.88 -7.75
C SER A 251 0.90 -8.13 -6.98
N ARG A 252 0.30 -9.29 -7.29
CA ARG A 252 0.64 -10.59 -6.68
C ARG A 252 2.13 -10.90 -6.73
N TRP A 253 2.77 -10.71 -7.88
CA TRP A 253 4.21 -10.98 -8.04
C TRP A 253 5.04 -10.02 -7.21
N VAL A 254 4.66 -8.74 -7.21
CA VAL A 254 5.33 -7.70 -6.42
C VAL A 254 5.22 -8.01 -4.93
N GLU A 255 4.00 -8.20 -4.42
CA GLU A 255 3.72 -8.45 -3.00
C GLU A 255 4.32 -9.76 -2.48
N SER A 256 4.26 -10.84 -3.29
CA SER A 256 4.91 -12.11 -2.98
C SER A 256 6.42 -11.94 -2.92
N THR A 257 7.01 -11.18 -3.84
CA THR A 257 8.45 -10.97 -3.85
C THR A 257 8.89 -10.04 -2.71
N ILE A 258 8.05 -9.07 -2.32
CA ILE A 258 8.24 -8.27 -1.10
C ILE A 258 8.29 -9.21 0.12
N ALA A 259 7.31 -10.11 0.31
CA ALA A 259 7.31 -11.06 1.41
C ALA A 259 8.55 -11.98 1.38
N ALA A 260 8.90 -12.51 0.20
CA ALA A 260 10.10 -13.32 0.01
C ALA A 260 11.39 -12.56 0.38
N SER A 261 11.47 -11.26 0.08
CA SER A 261 12.62 -10.43 0.46
C SER A 261 12.79 -10.33 1.98
N VAL A 262 11.69 -10.29 2.74
CA VAL A 262 11.72 -10.29 4.21
C VAL A 262 12.22 -11.64 4.74
N VAL A 263 11.75 -12.75 4.17
CA VAL A 263 12.25 -14.09 4.49
C VAL A 263 13.76 -14.18 4.24
N ILE A 264 14.22 -13.73 3.07
CA ILE A 264 15.64 -13.76 2.71
C ILE A 264 16.47 -12.88 3.66
N ALA A 265 15.99 -11.68 4.00
CA ALA A 265 16.66 -10.78 4.94
C ALA A 265 16.80 -11.43 6.33
N ALA A 266 15.73 -12.05 6.83
CA ALA A 266 15.71 -12.73 8.12
C ALA A 266 16.62 -13.97 8.14
N LEU A 267 16.58 -14.79 7.08
CA LEU A 267 17.47 -15.95 6.94
C LEU A 267 18.94 -15.54 6.82
N ASN A 268 19.24 -14.42 6.17
CA ASN A 268 20.59 -13.86 6.09
C ASN A 268 21.13 -13.44 7.47
N ASN A 269 20.29 -13.21 8.47
CA ASN A 269 20.75 -12.99 9.85
C ASN A 269 21.12 -14.29 10.57
N LEU A 270 20.51 -15.42 10.19
CA LEU A 270 20.82 -16.73 10.75
C LEU A 270 22.03 -17.37 10.03
N PHE A 271 22.00 -17.31 8.70
CA PHE A 271 22.97 -17.86 7.76
C PHE A 271 23.43 -16.74 6.81
N PRO A 272 24.43 -15.93 7.20
CA PRO A 272 24.81 -14.73 6.49
C PRO A 272 25.58 -15.06 5.22
N LEU A 273 24.82 -15.08 4.13
CA LEU A 273 25.29 -15.22 2.75
C LEU A 273 25.84 -13.88 2.23
N PHE A 274 25.32 -12.74 2.70
CA PHE A 274 25.63 -11.40 2.19
C PHE A 274 26.27 -10.47 3.24
N ARG A 275 27.35 -10.91 3.89
CA ARG A 275 27.95 -10.20 5.07
C ARG A 275 28.35 -8.75 4.80
N GLU A 276 29.08 -8.49 3.72
CA GLU A 276 29.62 -7.14 3.39
C GLU A 276 28.76 -6.40 2.35
N ARG A 277 27.80 -7.09 1.73
CA ARG A 277 27.00 -6.58 0.60
C ARG A 277 25.55 -6.28 0.98
N ARG A 278 25.26 -6.05 2.26
CA ARG A 278 23.89 -5.84 2.76
C ARG A 278 23.21 -4.63 2.13
N TRP A 279 23.96 -3.56 1.86
CA TRP A 279 23.43 -2.39 1.16
C TRP A 279 23.02 -2.71 -0.28
N MET A 280 23.71 -3.65 -0.97
CA MET A 280 23.31 -4.10 -2.30
C MET A 280 22.04 -4.93 -2.26
N MET A 281 21.90 -5.78 -1.23
CA MET A 281 20.67 -6.54 -0.99
C MET A 281 19.50 -5.59 -0.70
N ALA A 282 19.72 -4.56 0.13
CA ALA A 282 18.73 -3.51 0.39
C ALA A 282 18.36 -2.75 -0.90
N PHE A 283 19.34 -2.41 -1.74
CA PHE A 283 19.09 -1.82 -3.05
C PHE A 283 18.24 -2.74 -3.95
N ALA A 284 18.64 -4.00 -4.10
CA ALA A 284 17.92 -4.97 -4.94
C ALA A 284 16.48 -5.18 -4.48
N PHE A 285 16.25 -5.27 -3.17
CA PHE A 285 14.91 -5.38 -2.61
C PHE A 285 14.12 -4.07 -2.74
N GLY A 286 14.76 -2.92 -2.57
CA GLY A 286 14.14 -1.61 -2.79
C GLY A 286 13.57 -1.45 -4.19
N LEU A 287 14.25 -1.96 -5.23
CA LEU A 287 13.74 -1.97 -6.60
C LEU A 287 12.38 -2.67 -6.69
N ILE A 288 12.17 -3.75 -5.94
CA ILE A 288 10.92 -4.51 -6.01
C ILE A 288 9.84 -3.83 -5.18
N HIS A 289 10.20 -3.33 -4.00
CA HIS A 289 9.26 -2.69 -3.08
C HIS A 289 8.59 -1.45 -3.70
N GLY A 290 9.31 -0.67 -4.51
CA GLY A 290 8.74 0.53 -5.14
C GLY A 290 7.58 0.28 -6.11
N PHE A 291 7.37 -0.95 -6.58
CA PHE A 291 6.20 -1.28 -7.39
C PHE A 291 4.91 -1.39 -6.57
N GLY A 292 4.98 -1.63 -5.26
CA GLY A 292 3.80 -1.93 -4.43
C GLY A 292 2.84 -0.75 -4.25
N PHE A 293 3.33 0.50 -4.28
CA PHE A 293 2.51 1.71 -4.12
C PHE A 293 2.20 2.40 -5.46
N ALA A 294 2.88 2.01 -6.53
CA ALA A 294 2.80 2.72 -7.81
C ALA A 294 1.42 2.62 -8.47
N SER A 295 0.75 1.46 -8.34
CA SER A 295 -0.59 1.22 -8.89
C SER A 295 -1.59 2.27 -8.40
N VAL A 296 -1.59 2.58 -7.11
CA VAL A 296 -2.46 3.58 -6.49
C VAL A 296 -2.27 4.98 -7.12
N LEU A 297 -1.03 5.41 -7.35
CA LEU A 297 -0.74 6.73 -7.92
C LEU A 297 -1.06 6.80 -9.42
N THR A 298 -0.83 5.71 -10.16
CA THR A 298 -1.17 5.62 -11.58
C THR A 298 -2.68 5.67 -11.79
N ASP A 299 -3.43 4.87 -11.02
CA ASP A 299 -4.89 4.74 -11.13
C ASP A 299 -5.60 6.05 -10.72
N LEU A 300 -4.99 6.86 -9.84
CA LEU A 300 -5.48 8.20 -9.52
C LEU A 300 -5.43 9.18 -10.72
N GLY A 301 -4.62 8.94 -11.74
CA GLY A 301 -4.60 9.74 -12.98
C GLY A 301 -4.19 11.21 -12.78
N LEU A 302 -3.22 11.50 -11.90
CA LEU A 302 -2.86 12.88 -11.57
C LEU A 302 -2.23 13.66 -12.74
N PRO A 303 -2.45 14.98 -12.84
CA PRO A 303 -1.66 15.83 -13.74
C PRO A 303 -0.16 15.71 -13.48
N LYS A 304 0.68 15.80 -14.52
CA LYS A 304 2.13 15.55 -14.43
C LYS A 304 2.83 16.34 -13.32
N ASP A 305 2.51 17.62 -13.15
CA ASP A 305 3.12 18.46 -12.11
C ASP A 305 2.73 18.01 -10.69
N ALA A 306 1.46 17.62 -10.51
CA ALA A 306 0.95 17.09 -9.25
C ALA A 306 1.54 15.70 -8.95
N LEU A 307 1.77 14.89 -9.99
CA LEU A 307 2.39 13.57 -9.89
C LEU A 307 3.84 13.66 -9.41
N ILE A 308 4.64 14.57 -9.98
CA ILE A 308 6.03 14.78 -9.55
C ILE A 308 6.06 15.20 -8.08
N LEU A 309 5.20 16.15 -7.70
CA LEU A 309 5.12 16.62 -6.32
C LEU A 309 4.70 15.50 -5.35
N ALA A 310 3.75 14.67 -5.76
CA ALA A 310 3.32 13.49 -5.01
C ALA A 310 4.45 12.48 -4.82
N LEU A 311 5.19 12.16 -5.89
CA LEU A 311 6.32 11.24 -5.86
C LEU A 311 7.44 11.73 -4.92
N VAL A 312 7.80 13.01 -5.00
CA VAL A 312 8.85 13.57 -4.13
C VAL A 312 8.36 13.61 -2.68
N GLY A 313 7.14 14.10 -2.44
CA GLY A 313 6.55 14.15 -1.10
C GLY A 313 6.51 12.76 -0.46
N PHE A 314 5.95 11.78 -1.16
CA PHE A 314 5.85 10.40 -0.69
C PHE A 314 7.22 9.79 -0.36
N ASN A 315 8.22 9.92 -1.23
CA ASN A 315 9.57 9.39 -0.96
C ASN A 315 10.24 10.06 0.26
N VAL A 316 10.08 11.38 0.42
CA VAL A 316 10.57 12.10 1.62
C VAL A 316 9.85 11.58 2.88
N GLY A 317 8.56 11.30 2.77
CA GLY A 317 7.77 10.66 3.81
C GLY A 317 8.30 9.29 4.20
N VAL A 318 8.52 8.42 3.21
CA VAL A 318 9.09 7.07 3.40
C VAL A 318 10.44 7.14 4.12
N GLU A 319 11.36 7.99 3.64
CA GLU A 319 12.67 8.16 4.26
C GLU A 319 12.55 8.64 5.72
N THR A 320 11.66 9.62 5.97
CA THR A 320 11.40 10.14 7.31
C THR A 320 10.86 9.06 8.25
N GLY A 321 9.91 8.24 7.79
CA GLY A 321 9.34 7.14 8.55
C GLY A 321 10.38 6.07 8.90
N GLN A 322 11.25 5.72 7.94
CA GLN A 322 12.36 4.77 8.16
C GLN A 322 13.39 5.33 9.16
N LEU A 323 13.77 6.61 9.02
CA LEU A 323 14.72 7.26 9.91
C LEU A 323 14.19 7.37 11.34
N ALA A 324 12.88 7.57 11.53
CA ALA A 324 12.27 7.55 12.86
C ALA A 324 12.41 6.16 13.54
N ILE A 325 12.17 5.07 12.81
CA ILE A 325 12.37 3.70 13.31
C ILE A 325 13.85 3.47 13.63
N VAL A 326 14.76 3.88 12.76
CA VAL A 326 16.21 3.78 12.99
C VAL A 326 16.64 4.55 14.23
N ALA A 327 16.14 5.77 14.42
CA ALA A 327 16.48 6.62 15.55
C ALA A 327 16.03 6.02 16.89
N ALA A 328 14.91 5.28 16.90
CA ALA A 328 14.47 4.53 18.08
C ALA A 328 15.26 3.22 18.28
N PHE A 329 15.43 2.44 17.21
CA PHE A 329 16.01 1.10 17.27
C PHE A 329 17.52 1.10 17.50
N LEU A 330 18.27 1.91 16.75
CA LEU A 330 19.74 1.83 16.70
C LEU A 330 20.41 2.14 18.05
N PRO A 331 20.02 3.19 18.82
CA PRO A 331 20.60 3.45 20.13
C PRO A 331 20.35 2.29 21.10
N LEU A 332 19.12 1.77 21.15
CA LEU A 332 18.76 0.66 22.02
C LEU A 332 19.53 -0.62 21.66
N ALA A 333 19.58 -0.96 20.37
CA ALA A 333 20.35 -2.06 19.85
C ALA A 333 21.84 -1.92 20.19
N TYR A 334 22.40 -0.71 20.03
CA TYR A 334 23.79 -0.44 20.34
C TYR A 334 24.10 -0.58 21.83
N LEU A 335 23.22 -0.11 22.72
CA LEU A 335 23.41 -0.25 24.17
C LEU A 335 23.36 -1.73 24.61
N LEU A 336 22.44 -2.51 24.05
CA LEU A 336 22.23 -3.91 24.42
C LEU A 336 23.18 -4.89 23.71
N ARG A 337 23.99 -4.45 22.74
CA ARG A 337 24.77 -5.31 21.82
C ARG A 337 25.67 -6.36 22.49
N HIS A 338 26.20 -6.06 23.69
CA HIS A 338 27.09 -6.95 24.44
C HIS A 338 26.35 -8.03 25.23
N THR A 339 25.03 -7.88 25.39
CA THR A 339 24.22 -8.78 26.20
C THR A 339 23.92 -10.09 25.47
N TRP A 340 23.80 -11.18 26.23
CA TRP A 340 23.30 -12.46 25.71
C TRP A 340 21.87 -12.31 25.17
N PHE A 341 21.04 -11.51 25.86
CA PHE A 341 19.66 -11.18 25.46
C PHE A 341 19.61 -10.66 24.02
N TYR A 342 20.42 -9.64 23.70
CA TYR A 342 20.44 -9.09 22.36
C TYR A 342 20.90 -10.12 21.32
N ARG A 343 22.02 -10.78 21.57
CA ARG A 343 22.64 -11.69 20.58
C ARG A 343 21.81 -12.94 20.31
N ARG A 344 21.13 -13.49 21.32
CA ARG A 344 20.36 -14.73 21.20
C ARG A 344 18.87 -14.50 20.98
N LEU A 345 18.24 -13.64 21.77
CA LEU A 345 16.80 -13.44 21.69
C LEU A 345 16.44 -12.40 20.64
N VAL A 346 17.05 -11.20 20.68
CA VAL A 346 16.69 -10.13 19.74
C VAL A 346 17.17 -10.43 18.32
N LEU A 347 18.46 -10.72 18.15
CA LEU A 347 19.04 -10.95 16.83
C LEU A 347 18.63 -12.29 16.24
N LEU A 348 18.92 -13.41 16.90
CA LEU A 348 18.63 -14.73 16.35
C LEU A 348 17.14 -15.09 16.51
N GLY A 349 16.60 -14.98 17.73
CA GLY A 349 15.18 -15.25 17.99
C GLY A 349 14.26 -14.34 17.17
N GLY A 350 14.52 -13.03 17.17
CA GLY A 350 13.77 -12.07 16.35
C GLY A 350 13.84 -12.39 14.85
N SER A 351 15.01 -12.78 14.34
CA SER A 351 15.13 -13.21 12.93
C SER A 351 14.36 -14.49 12.63
N VAL A 352 14.29 -15.45 13.57
CA VAL A 352 13.45 -16.65 13.40
C VAL A 352 11.97 -16.28 13.36
N VAL A 353 11.51 -15.42 14.28
CA VAL A 353 10.12 -14.95 14.31
C VAL A 353 9.76 -14.21 13.01
N ILE A 354 10.62 -13.28 12.56
CA ILE A 354 10.42 -12.58 11.29
C ILE A 354 10.36 -13.57 10.12
N ALA A 355 11.26 -14.56 10.06
CA ALA A 355 11.26 -15.55 9.00
C ALA A 355 9.97 -16.38 8.98
N ILE A 356 9.44 -16.76 10.14
CA ILE A 356 8.17 -17.50 10.25
C ILE A 356 7.01 -16.63 9.75
N LEU A 357 6.85 -15.42 10.30
CA LEU A 357 5.76 -14.51 9.91
C LEU A 357 5.82 -14.18 8.42
N ALA A 358 7.00 -13.83 7.90
CA ALA A 358 7.18 -13.53 6.49
C ALA A 358 6.96 -14.75 5.59
N SER A 359 7.23 -15.97 6.05
CA SER A 359 6.92 -17.18 5.29
C SER A 359 5.42 -17.46 5.23
N ILE A 360 4.69 -17.14 6.31
CA ILE A 360 3.23 -17.18 6.33
C ILE A 360 2.69 -16.16 5.32
N TRP A 361 3.09 -14.88 5.41
CA TRP A 361 2.67 -13.86 4.46
C TRP A 361 3.05 -14.17 3.02
N LEU A 362 4.21 -14.79 2.79
CA LEU A 362 4.60 -15.25 1.46
C LEU A 362 3.63 -16.31 0.95
N ALA A 363 3.27 -17.29 1.78
CA ALA A 363 2.27 -18.29 1.40
C ALA A 363 0.90 -17.66 1.16
N GLU A 364 0.47 -16.74 2.02
CA GLU A 364 -0.79 -16.00 1.87
C GLU A 364 -0.84 -15.21 0.57
N ARG A 365 0.20 -14.46 0.23
CA ARG A 365 0.24 -13.64 -1.00
C ARG A 365 0.49 -14.47 -2.26
N ALA A 366 1.31 -15.51 -2.16
CA ALA A 366 1.63 -16.36 -3.30
C ALA A 366 0.52 -17.36 -3.62
N LEU A 367 -0.25 -17.80 -2.62
CA LEU A 367 -1.32 -18.81 -2.74
C LEU A 367 -2.70 -18.27 -2.38
N ASP A 368 -2.85 -16.97 -2.14
CA ASP A 368 -4.12 -16.33 -1.80
C ASP A 368 -4.90 -17.00 -0.65
N LEU A 369 -4.18 -17.29 0.43
CA LEU A 369 -4.75 -17.90 1.62
C LEU A 369 -4.92 -16.83 2.69
N LYS A 370 -6.03 -16.85 3.44
CA LYS A 370 -6.15 -16.13 4.71
C LYS A 370 -5.79 -17.08 5.86
N LEU A 371 -4.54 -17.05 6.31
CA LEU A 371 -4.05 -17.87 7.43
C LEU A 371 -4.00 -17.06 8.74
N LEU A 372 -3.78 -15.75 8.64
CA LEU A 372 -3.79 -14.78 9.72
C LEU A 372 -5.04 -13.89 9.59
N GLY A 373 -5.81 -13.77 10.68
CA GLY A 373 -7.12 -13.12 10.68
C GLY A 373 -7.09 -11.60 10.92
N PHE A 374 -6.08 -10.89 10.43
CA PHE A 374 -5.93 -9.44 10.63
C PHE A 374 -5.54 -8.68 9.36
#